data_AF-A0A5C8AFV6-F1
#
_entry.id   AF-A0A5C8AFV6-F1
#
_cell.length_a   1.000
_cell.length_b   1.000
_cell.length_c   1.000
_cell.angle_alpha   90.00
_cell.angle_beta   90.00
_cell.angle_gamma   90.00
#
_symmetry.space_group_name_H-M   'P 1'
#
loop_
_entity.id
_entity.type
_entity.pdbx_description
1 polymer ?
#
loop_
_entity_poly.entity_id
_entity_poly.type
_entity_poly.pdbx_seq_one_letter_code
_entity_poly.pdbx_strand_id
1 'polypeptide(L)'
;MLKTWEFKRLNVSTGAGIPLNIVSEYRYRGYDYMQKPFSTIIDGGFSIGLNSITQLRFFLTERLAVTSSVQFGGLYVQLGGKYEQKPDDPDYNPIWLTDDNRKSKQMIFTQPEFFAGLVFRL
;
A
#
# COMPACT_ATOMS: atom_id res chain seq x y z
N MET A 1 11.82 11.77 -8.37
CA MET A 1 12.02 12.30 -9.74
C MET A 1 12.38 11.12 -10.65
N LEU A 2 11.77 11.00 -11.83
CA LEU A 2 12.04 9.88 -12.75
C LEU A 2 13.31 10.16 -13.55
N LYS A 3 14.18 9.15 -13.69
CA LYS A 3 15.29 9.16 -14.64
C LYS A 3 14.78 8.66 -15.99
N THR A 4 14.94 9.48 -17.03
CA THR A 4 14.53 9.15 -18.40
C THR A 4 15.74 8.89 -19.27
N TRP A 5 15.66 7.85 -20.09
CA TRP A 5 16.56 7.56 -21.20
C TRP A 5 15.77 7.59 -22.51
N GLU A 6 16.32 8.28 -23.50
CA GLU A 6 15.68 8.46 -24.81
C GLU A 6 16.49 7.73 -25.88
N PHE A 7 15.81 6.86 -26.62
CA PHE A 7 16.37 6.03 -27.68
C PHE A 7 15.53 6.22 -28.95
N LYS A 8 15.78 7.31 -29.68
CA LYS A 8 15.05 7.69 -30.90
C LYS A 8 13.54 7.82 -30.67
N ARG A 9 12.79 6.73 -30.87
CA ARG A 9 11.33 6.65 -30.71
C ARG A 9 10.90 5.98 -29.40
N LEU A 10 11.83 5.51 -28.58
CA LEU A 10 11.54 4.86 -27.30
C LEU A 10 12.07 5.72 -26.16
N ASN A 11 11.20 6.05 -25.22
CA ASN A 11 11.58 6.65 -23.94
C ASN A 11 11.33 5.63 -22.83
N VAL A 12 12.34 5.40 -22.01
CA VAL A 12 12.25 4.60 -20.80
C VAL A 12 12.44 5.52 -19.61
N SER A 13 11.49 5.57 -18.70
CA SER A 13 11.57 6.39 -17.49
C SER A 13 11.40 5.50 -16.28
N THR A 14 12.38 5.46 -15.38
CA THR A 14 12.27 4.72 -14.13
C THR A 14 12.51 5.62 -12.94
N GLY A 15 11.92 5.31 -11.80
CA GLY A 15 12.25 5.97 -10.56
C GLY A 15 11.69 5.26 -9.35
N ALA A 16 12.17 5.68 -8.20
CA ALA A 16 11.68 5.21 -6.92
C ALA A 16 11.02 6.36 -6.13
N GLY A 17 10.06 6.01 -5.30
CA GLY A 17 9.40 6.89 -4.35
C GLY A 17 9.32 6.25 -2.97
N ILE A 18 9.40 7.07 -1.93
CA ILE A 18 9.21 6.63 -0.54
C ILE A 18 7.82 7.11 -0.13
N PRO A 19 6.77 6.27 -0.24
CA PRO A 19 5.48 6.61 0.34
C PRO A 19 5.61 6.72 1.86
N LEU A 20 5.13 7.82 2.42
CA LEU A 20 4.98 8.06 3.84
C LEU A 20 3.50 8.30 4.11
N ASN A 21 2.85 7.38 4.81
CA ASN A 21 1.45 7.54 5.19
C ASN A 21 1.32 7.49 6.71
N ILE A 22 0.45 8.35 7.23
CA ILE A 22 0.00 8.31 8.62
C ILE A 22 -1.28 7.48 8.65
N VAL A 23 -1.31 6.44 9.50
CA VAL A 23 -2.50 5.60 9.67
C VAL A 23 -3.29 6.16 10.84
N SER A 24 -4.49 6.68 10.57
CA SER A 24 -5.37 7.22 11.61
C SER A 24 -6.07 6.11 12.39
N GLU A 25 -6.74 5.22 11.68
CA GLU A 25 -7.53 4.13 12.27
C GLU A 25 -7.42 2.89 11.36
N TYR A 26 -7.12 1.74 11.95
CA TYR A 26 -7.09 0.46 11.25
C TYR A 26 -8.04 -0.52 11.94
N ARG A 27 -9.06 -0.98 11.20
CA ARG A 27 -10.00 -1.99 11.69
C ARG A 27 -9.61 -3.36 11.17
N TYR A 28 -9.36 -4.27 12.09
CA TYR A 28 -9.11 -5.68 11.82
C TYR A 28 -10.27 -6.51 12.36
N ARG A 29 -10.71 -7.52 11.60
CA ARG A 29 -11.65 -8.55 12.05
C ARG A 29 -10.96 -9.91 11.93
N GLY A 30 -11.06 -10.71 12.97
CA GLY A 30 -10.44 -12.03 13.03
C GLY A 30 -11.20 -12.97 13.94
N TYR A 31 -10.62 -14.15 14.15
CA TYR A 31 -11.11 -15.15 15.09
C TYR A 31 -10.08 -15.33 16.20
N ASP A 32 -10.53 -15.36 17.45
CA ASP A 32 -9.64 -15.62 18.58
C ASP A 32 -9.22 -17.10 18.63
N TYR A 33 -8.41 -17.47 19.61
CA TYR A 33 -7.94 -18.85 19.78
C TYR A 33 -9.07 -19.86 20.05
N MET A 34 -10.27 -19.39 20.43
CA MET A 34 -11.48 -20.19 20.60
C MET A 34 -12.43 -20.10 19.40
N GLN A 35 -11.95 -19.59 18.26
CA GLN A 35 -12.73 -19.37 17.04
C GLN A 35 -13.93 -18.40 17.23
N LYS A 36 -13.89 -17.52 18.22
CA LYS A 36 -14.90 -16.47 18.35
C LYS A 36 -14.51 -15.25 17.50
N PRO A 37 -15.45 -14.65 16.76
CA PRO A 37 -15.18 -13.44 16.00
C PRO A 37 -14.84 -12.28 16.95
N PHE A 38 -13.82 -11.52 16.60
CA PHE A 38 -13.47 -10.27 17.28
C PHE A 38 -13.17 -9.17 16.27
N SER A 39 -13.43 -7.93 16.69
CA SER A 39 -12.96 -6.75 16.01
C SER A 39 -11.94 -6.01 16.87
N THR A 40 -10.83 -5.62 16.25
CA THR A 40 -9.80 -4.79 16.86
C THR A 40 -9.72 -3.48 16.10
N ILE A 41 -9.83 -2.38 16.83
CA ILE A 41 -9.50 -1.05 16.31
C ILE A 41 -8.10 -0.72 16.80
N ILE A 42 -7.22 -0.36 15.86
CA ILE A 42 -5.87 0.13 16.15
C ILE A 42 -5.82 1.59 15.72
N ASP A 43 -5.73 2.48 16.69
CA ASP A 43 -5.60 3.91 16.45
C ASP A 43 -4.13 4.28 16.34
N GLY A 44 -3.76 4.98 15.27
CA GLY A 44 -2.41 5.48 15.10
C GLY A 44 -1.42 4.47 14.51
N GLY A 45 -0.50 5.03 13.73
CA GLY A 45 0.58 4.28 13.10
C GLY A 45 1.20 5.06 11.96
N PHE A 46 2.26 4.50 11.41
CA PHE A 46 2.86 5.00 10.18
C PHE A 46 3.16 3.84 9.25
N SER A 47 3.11 4.12 7.95
CA SER A 47 3.67 3.25 6.94
C SER A 47 4.73 3.99 6.17
N ILE A 48 5.88 3.35 5.99
CA ILE A 48 6.96 3.82 5.12
C ILE A 48 7.28 2.71 4.12
N GLY A 49 7.50 3.07 2.88
CA GLY A 49 7.79 2.07 1.86
C GLY A 49 8.82 2.49 0.84
N LEU A 50 9.03 1.59 -0.11
CA LEU A 50 9.76 1.86 -1.33
C LEU A 50 8.89 1.37 -2.50
N ASN A 51 8.51 2.30 -3.36
CA ASN A 51 7.82 2.01 -4.60
C ASN A 51 8.77 2.28 -5.77
N SER A 52 8.79 1.37 -6.74
CA SER A 52 9.41 1.55 -8.04
C SER A 52 8.31 1.81 -9.07
N ILE A 53 8.56 2.73 -9.98
CA ILE A 53 7.74 2.97 -11.15
C ILE A 53 8.62 2.97 -12.39
N THR A 54 8.25 2.18 -13.39
CA THR A 54 8.89 2.16 -14.70
C THR A 54 7.84 2.44 -15.76
N GLN A 55 8.11 3.42 -16.61
CA GLN A 55 7.28 3.84 -17.73
C GLN A 55 8.04 3.62 -19.02
N LEU A 56 7.35 3.07 -20.01
CA LEU A 56 7.82 2.92 -21.37
C LEU A 56 6.91 3.77 -22.26
N ARG A 57 7.49 4.55 -23.15
CA ARG A 57 6.76 5.34 -24.14
C ARG A 57 7.39 5.14 -25.51
N PHE A 58 6.61 4.60 -26.43
CA PHE A 58 7.02 4.38 -27.81
C PHE A 58 6.26 5.29 -28.77
N PHE A 59 6.96 6.16 -29.47
CA PHE A 59 6.41 7.09 -30.43
C PHE A 59 6.17 6.39 -31.78
N LEU A 60 4.89 6.20 -32.12
CA LEU A 60 4.46 5.72 -33.44
C LEU A 60 4.67 6.82 -34.50
N THR A 61 4.38 8.06 -34.12
CA THR A 61 4.62 9.27 -34.92
C THR A 61 5.16 10.39 -34.01
N GLU A 62 5.41 11.58 -34.56
CA GLU A 62 5.81 12.76 -33.77
C GLU A 62 4.74 13.18 -32.73
N ARG A 63 3.49 12.74 -32.90
CA ARG A 63 2.34 13.13 -32.07
C ARG A 63 1.66 11.97 -31.35
N LEU A 64 1.77 10.75 -31.87
CA LEU A 64 1.13 9.56 -31.32
C LEU A 64 2.17 8.66 -30.64
N ALA A 65 1.91 8.29 -29.39
CA ALA A 65 2.72 7.34 -28.66
C ALA A 65 1.88 6.28 -27.95
N VAL A 66 2.40 5.06 -27.89
CA VAL A 66 1.94 4.02 -26.96
C VAL A 66 2.72 4.22 -25.66
N THR A 67 2.04 4.24 -24.53
CA THR A 67 2.66 4.29 -23.22
C THR A 67 2.25 3.05 -22.42
N SER A 68 3.19 2.52 -21.66
CA SER A 68 2.89 1.57 -20.60
C SER A 68 3.64 1.96 -19.33
N SER A 69 3.11 1.56 -18.18
CA SER A 69 3.76 1.74 -16.90
C SER A 69 3.51 0.56 -16.00
N VAL A 70 4.53 0.19 -15.24
CA VAL A 70 4.46 -0.78 -14.17
C VAL A 70 4.90 -0.11 -12.87
N GLN A 71 4.13 -0.30 -11.82
CA GLN A 71 4.45 0.17 -10.48
C GLN A 71 4.36 -1.00 -9.51
N PHE A 72 5.35 -1.13 -8.63
CA PHE A 72 5.36 -2.15 -7.58
C PHE A 72 6.22 -1.69 -6.41
N GLY A 73 6.00 -2.26 -5.24
CA GLY A 73 6.78 -1.87 -4.08
C GLY A 73 6.42 -2.63 -2.81
N GLY A 74 7.02 -2.17 -1.72
CA GLY A 74 6.79 -2.71 -0.39
C GLY A 74 6.55 -1.59 0.61
N LEU A 75 5.65 -1.83 1.53
CA LEU A 75 5.31 -0.96 2.65
C LEU A 75 5.65 -1.70 3.94
N TYR A 76 6.50 -1.09 4.75
CA TYR A 76 6.60 -1.43 6.16
C TYR A 76 5.55 -0.62 6.92
N VAL A 77 4.64 -1.32 7.58
CA VAL A 77 3.57 -0.74 8.38
C VAL A 77 3.88 -1.02 9.84
N GLN A 78 3.94 0.05 10.63
CA GLN A 78 3.99 -0.03 12.08
C GLN A 78 2.74 0.63 12.64
N LEU A 79 1.82 -0.21 13.10
CA LEU A 79 0.63 0.22 13.82
C LEU A 79 0.96 0.24 15.31
N GLY A 80 0.60 1.33 15.98
CA GLY A 80 0.90 1.52 17.38
C GLY A 80 -0.06 2.52 18.00
N GLY A 81 -0.74 2.08 19.05
CA GLY A 81 -1.70 2.86 19.83
C GLY A 81 -2.56 1.94 20.68
N LYS A 82 -3.71 2.45 21.13
CA LYS A 82 -4.63 1.69 21.98
C LYS A 82 -5.33 0.62 21.15
N TYR A 83 -5.42 -0.58 21.71
CA TYR A 83 -6.11 -1.72 21.10
C TYR A 83 -7.45 -1.87 21.79
N GLU A 84 -8.52 -1.39 21.17
CA GLU A 84 -9.86 -1.72 21.63
C GLU A 84 -10.30 -3.02 20.95
N GLN A 85 -10.27 -4.13 21.70
CA GLN A 85 -10.97 -5.34 21.30
C GLN A 85 -12.43 -5.23 21.70
N LYS A 86 -13.32 -5.24 20.72
CA LYS A 86 -14.76 -5.32 20.96
C LYS A 86 -15.23 -6.73 20.58
N PRO A 87 -15.72 -7.53 21.54
CA PRO A 87 -16.36 -8.79 21.21
C PRO A 87 -17.61 -8.50 20.36
N ASP A 88 -17.81 -9.27 19.29
CA ASP A 88 -19.04 -9.19 18.49
C ASP A 88 -20.20 -9.96 19.16
N ASP A 89 -19.92 -10.73 20.21
CA ASP A 89 -20.85 -11.51 21.03
C ASP A 89 -21.11 -10.78 22.37
N PRO A 90 -22.34 -10.31 22.65
CA PRO A 90 -22.65 -9.55 23.86
C PRO A 90 -22.53 -10.39 25.15
N ASP A 91 -22.55 -11.72 25.06
CA ASP A 91 -22.38 -12.63 26.20
C ASP A 91 -20.90 -13.01 26.43
N TYR A 92 -20.00 -12.60 25.53
CA TYR A 92 -18.56 -12.82 25.64
C TYR A 92 -17.87 -11.55 26.13
N ASN A 93 -17.47 -11.53 27.40
CA ASN A 93 -16.61 -10.47 27.93
C ASN A 93 -15.14 -10.93 27.88
N PRO A 94 -14.31 -10.46 26.93
CA PRO A 94 -12.89 -10.78 26.91
C PRO A 94 -12.19 -9.97 27.99
N ILE A 95 -12.30 -10.44 29.25
CA ILE A 95 -11.73 -9.79 30.45
C ILE A 95 -10.19 -9.72 30.41
N TRP A 96 -9.54 -10.37 29.44
CA TRP A 96 -8.11 -10.71 29.50
C TRP A 96 -7.23 -10.17 28.36
N LEU A 97 -7.74 -9.32 27.46
CA LEU A 97 -6.97 -8.89 26.27
C LEU A 97 -6.91 -7.38 26.03
N THR A 98 -7.24 -6.56 27.04
CA THR A 98 -7.00 -5.11 27.03
C THR A 98 -5.53 -4.83 27.36
N ASP A 99 -4.62 -5.25 26.48
CA ASP A 99 -3.23 -4.85 26.55
C ASP A 99 -3.08 -3.55 25.73
N ASP A 100 -3.11 -2.42 26.45
CA ASP A 100 -3.19 -1.06 25.92
C ASP A 100 -2.01 -0.65 25.01
N ASN A 101 -0.98 -1.51 24.85
CA ASN A 101 0.26 -1.20 24.14
C ASN A 101 0.75 -2.30 23.20
N ARG A 102 -0.16 -2.96 22.47
CA ARG A 102 0.28 -3.82 21.37
C ARG A 102 0.90 -2.96 20.25
N LYS A 103 1.89 -3.51 19.55
CA LYS A 103 2.47 -2.90 18.35
C LYS A 103 2.46 -3.96 17.28
N SER A 104 1.75 -3.70 16.19
CA SER A 104 1.76 -4.59 15.03
C SER A 104 2.74 -4.06 14.00
N LYS A 105 3.67 -4.92 13.57
CA LYS A 105 4.62 -4.63 12.49
C LYS A 105 4.33 -5.60 11.37
N GLN A 106 4.04 -5.07 10.18
CA GLN A 106 3.75 -5.88 9.01
C GLN A 106 4.49 -5.34 7.80
N MET A 107 4.96 -6.23 6.94
CA MET A 107 5.40 -5.90 5.60
C MET A 107 4.28 -6.24 4.62
N ILE A 108 3.87 -5.27 3.82
CA ILE A 108 2.86 -5.43 2.78
C ILE A 108 3.54 -5.18 1.45
N PHE A 109 3.51 -6.16 0.55
CA PHE A 109 3.94 -5.96 -0.83
C PHE A 109 2.75 -5.47 -1.64
N THR A 110 2.92 -4.37 -2.37
CA THR A 110 1.88 -3.92 -3.28
C THR A 110 1.88 -4.82 -4.51
N GLN A 111 0.68 -5.23 -4.93
CA GLN A 111 0.52 -5.94 -6.19
C GLN A 111 1.06 -5.05 -7.33
N PRO A 112 1.75 -5.63 -8.34
CA PRO A 112 2.18 -4.85 -9.48
C PRO A 112 0.97 -4.23 -10.20
N GLU A 113 0.96 -2.91 -10.30
CA GLU A 113 -0.05 -2.17 -11.06
C GLU A 113 0.50 -1.92 -12.46
N PHE A 114 -0.23 -2.41 -13.46
CA PHE A 114 0.09 -2.22 -14.87
C PHE A 114 -0.93 -1.31 -15.53
N PHE A 115 -0.44 -0.35 -16.30
CA PHE A 115 -1.25 0.51 -17.15
C PHE A 115 -0.66 0.54 -18.56
N ALA A 116 -1.52 0.55 -19.56
CA ALA A 116 -1.14 0.78 -20.94
C ALA A 116 -2.19 1.67 -21.61
N GLY A 117 -1.74 2.55 -22.50
CA GLY A 117 -2.62 3.48 -23.19
C GLY A 117 -1.97 4.17 -24.38
N LEU A 118 -2.76 4.96 -25.07
CA LEU A 118 -2.31 5.84 -26.15
C LEU A 118 -2.24 7.27 -25.63
N VAL A 119 -1.19 7.99 -26.03
CA VAL A 119 -0.99 9.40 -25.71
C VAL A 119 -0.88 10.16 -27.03
N PHE A 120 -1.67 11.22 -27.15
CA PHE A 120 -1.59 12.16 -28.26
C PHE A 120 -1.03 13.49 -27.76
N ARG A 121 0.04 13.97 -28.39
CA ARG A 121 0.62 15.28 -28.11
C ARG A 121 0.01 16.29 -29.09
N LEU A 122 -0.73 17.26 -28.54
CA LEU A 122 -1.26 18.41 -29.27
C LEU A 122 -0.13 19.38 -29.63
#